data_AF-A0A4Y8MJQ0-F1
#
_entry.id   AF-A0A4Y8MJQ0-F1
#
_cell.length_a   1.000
_cell.length_b   1.000
_cell.length_c   1.000
_cell.angle_alpha   90.00
_cell.angle_beta   90.00
_cell.angle_gamma   90.00
#
_symmetry.space_group_name_H-M   'P 1'
#
loop_
_entity.id
_entity.type
_entity.pdbx_description
1 polymer ?
#
loop_
_entity_poly.entity_id
_entity_poly.type
_entity_poly.pdbx_seq_one_letter_code
_entity_poly.pdbx_strand_id
1 'polypeptide(L)'
;MFALQETCIDDREAATNIHKKLREQGAPLLVMGKFYLSVLVRGVWPSQRAIASDLDVSLSQMSRMVATARLPEAVLRLFIGQPLSFREADTLRRLSAQLGETEIVRRTQYVSEDCSLEDVFAILTIGHPKERKGVRLSLVHGQKYLRLDVPNFEQVATRVAHLEQILNLLLTTSDGKDWMPAMPLTGKRGV
;
A
#
# COMPACT_ATOMS: atom_id res chain seq x y z
N MET A 1 14.38 -17.24 -8.25
CA MET A 1 14.23 -16.51 -6.98
C MET A 1 15.11 -15.27 -7.06
N PHE A 2 14.52 -14.06 -7.09
CA PHE A 2 15.27 -12.81 -7.19
C PHE A 2 15.86 -12.45 -5.81
N ALA A 3 16.95 -13.12 -5.44
CA ALA A 3 17.74 -12.66 -4.31
C ALA A 3 18.59 -11.49 -4.80
N LEU A 4 18.37 -10.29 -4.26
CA LEU A 4 19.42 -9.28 -4.21
C LEU A 4 20.46 -9.82 -3.22
N GLN A 5 21.28 -10.79 -3.65
CA GLN A 5 22.55 -11.05 -2.98
C GLN A 5 23.26 -9.69 -2.88
N GLU A 6 23.86 -9.43 -1.72
CA GLU A 6 24.70 -8.26 -1.42
C GLU A 6 25.89 -8.21 -2.40
N THR A 7 25.58 -7.91 -3.65
CA THR A 7 26.55 -7.62 -4.68
C THR A 7 27.02 -6.20 -4.38
N CYS A 8 28.32 -6.06 -4.22
CA CYS A 8 28.97 -4.77 -4.06
C CYS A 8 28.65 -3.90 -5.27
N ILE A 9 27.62 -3.04 -5.14
CA ILE A 9 27.36 -1.98 -6.09
C ILE A 9 28.21 -0.80 -5.65
N ASP A 10 29.50 -0.85 -6.00
CA ASP A 10 30.48 0.14 -5.56
C ASP A 10 30.78 1.18 -6.64
N ASP A 11 30.44 0.87 -7.90
CA ASP A 11 30.60 1.76 -9.04
C ASP A 11 29.41 1.71 -10.01
N ARG A 12 29.40 2.66 -10.96
CA ARG A 12 28.32 2.80 -11.95
C ARG A 12 28.30 1.67 -12.97
N GLU A 13 29.43 1.05 -13.26
CA GLU A 13 29.53 -0.01 -14.26
C GLU A 13 28.88 -1.30 -13.75
N ALA A 14 29.24 -1.72 -12.52
CA ALA A 14 28.62 -2.82 -11.82
C ALA A 14 27.11 -2.62 -11.67
N ALA A 15 26.68 -1.42 -11.30
CA ALA A 15 25.26 -1.09 -11.19
C ALA A 15 24.52 -1.19 -12.53
N THR A 16 25.12 -0.71 -13.62
CA THR A 16 24.56 -0.77 -14.97
C THR A 16 24.40 -2.22 -15.44
N ASN A 17 25.40 -3.07 -15.15
CA ASN A 17 25.36 -4.50 -15.45
C ASN A 17 24.25 -5.22 -14.67
N ILE A 18 24.09 -4.90 -13.38
CA ILE A 18 23.01 -5.45 -12.55
C ILE A 18 21.65 -4.99 -13.08
N HIS A 19 21.49 -3.70 -13.41
CA HIS A 19 20.26 -3.17 -13.98
C HIS A 19 19.86 -3.88 -15.28
N LYS A 20 20.83 -4.10 -16.18
CA LYS A 20 20.60 -4.85 -17.42
C LYS A 20 20.10 -6.26 -17.15
N LYS A 21 20.74 -7.00 -16.24
CA LYS A 21 20.31 -8.34 -15.82
C LYS A 21 18.89 -8.33 -15.24
N LEU A 22 18.56 -7.37 -14.39
CA LEU A 22 17.22 -7.24 -13.80
C LEU A 22 16.15 -6.97 -14.88
N ARG A 23 16.47 -6.12 -15.87
CA ARG A 23 15.57 -5.87 -17.01
C ARG A 23 15.37 -7.12 -17.87
N GLU A 24 16.45 -7.82 -18.22
CA GLU A 24 16.40 -9.05 -19.03
C GLU A 24 15.58 -10.16 -18.36
N GLN A 25 15.64 -10.24 -17.03
CA GLN A 25 14.88 -11.21 -16.25
C GLN A 25 13.43 -10.80 -15.97
N GLY A 26 13.00 -9.60 -16.41
CA GLY A 26 11.66 -9.09 -16.10
C GLY A 26 11.44 -8.91 -14.60
N ALA A 27 12.44 -8.38 -13.88
CA ALA A 27 12.40 -8.28 -12.43
C ALA A 27 11.13 -7.54 -11.93
N PRO A 28 10.49 -8.04 -10.86
CA PRO A 28 9.31 -7.39 -10.29
C PRO A 28 9.57 -5.95 -9.87
N LEU A 29 8.50 -5.15 -9.86
CA LEU A 29 8.51 -3.73 -9.48
C LEU A 29 9.29 -3.48 -8.18
N LEU A 30 9.02 -4.27 -7.15
CA LEU A 30 9.64 -4.11 -5.84
C LEU A 30 11.15 -4.41 -5.87
N VAL A 31 11.57 -5.41 -6.64
CA VAL A 31 13.00 -5.75 -6.82
C VAL A 31 13.72 -4.60 -7.50
N MET A 32 13.15 -4.07 -8.59
CA MET A 32 13.72 -2.93 -9.30
C MET A 32 13.76 -1.67 -8.43
N GLY A 33 12.71 -1.42 -7.62
CA GLY A 33 12.68 -0.33 -6.65
C GLY A 33 13.74 -0.45 -5.56
N LYS A 34 13.95 -1.64 -5.00
CA LYS A 34 15.02 -1.90 -4.02
C LYS A 34 16.41 -1.69 -4.62
N PHE A 35 16.62 -2.09 -5.88
CA PHE A 35 17.85 -1.79 -6.61
C PHE A 35 18.07 -0.27 -6.78
N TYR A 36 17.09 0.48 -7.27
CA TYR A 36 17.27 1.93 -7.42
C TYR A 36 17.48 2.64 -6.07
N LEU A 37 16.81 2.19 -5.01
CA LEU A 37 17.02 2.73 -3.68
C LEU A 37 18.43 2.44 -3.16
N SER A 38 18.96 1.23 -3.39
CA SER A 38 20.30 0.87 -2.91
C SER A 38 21.40 1.68 -3.58
N VAL A 39 21.32 1.90 -4.90
CA VAL A 39 22.32 2.71 -5.62
C VAL A 39 22.27 4.19 -5.25
N LEU A 40 21.07 4.70 -4.87
CA LEU A 40 20.91 6.05 -4.33
C LEU A 40 21.52 6.19 -2.93
N VAL A 41 21.24 5.25 -2.03
CA VAL A 41 21.77 5.28 -0.65
C VAL A 41 23.29 5.17 -0.64
N ARG A 42 23.86 4.40 -1.57
CA ARG A 42 25.31 4.26 -1.74
C ARG A 42 25.98 5.43 -2.46
N GLY A 43 25.19 6.38 -3.00
CA GLY A 43 25.72 7.54 -3.71
C GLY A 43 26.33 7.24 -5.09
N VAL A 44 26.10 6.05 -5.66
CA VAL A 44 26.58 5.67 -7.01
C VAL A 44 26.06 6.66 -8.06
N TRP A 45 24.83 7.11 -7.88
CA TRP A 45 24.27 8.30 -8.53
C TRP A 45 23.81 9.33 -7.51
N PRO A 46 23.94 10.63 -7.84
CA PRO A 46 23.57 11.71 -6.93
C PRO A 46 22.05 11.92 -6.84
N SER A 47 21.26 11.43 -7.79
CA SER A 47 19.81 11.63 -7.82
C SER A 47 19.08 10.63 -8.71
N GLN A 48 17.77 10.48 -8.50
CA GLN A 48 16.89 9.69 -9.38
C GLN A 48 16.93 10.17 -10.82
N ARG A 49 17.07 11.50 -11.04
CA ARG A 49 17.16 12.07 -12.39
C ARG A 49 18.43 11.60 -13.11
N ALA A 50 19.56 11.54 -12.39
CA ALA A 50 20.81 11.04 -12.95
C ALA A 50 20.71 9.55 -13.33
N ILE A 51 20.12 8.73 -12.47
CA ILE A 51 19.86 7.31 -12.80
C ILE A 51 18.94 7.20 -14.02
N ALA A 52 17.88 8.00 -14.07
CA ALA A 52 16.90 7.93 -15.16
C ALA A 52 17.49 8.28 -16.52
N SER A 53 18.38 9.28 -16.54
CA SER A 53 19.14 9.65 -17.73
C SER A 53 20.16 8.58 -18.13
N ASP A 54 20.98 8.11 -17.18
CA ASP A 54 22.10 7.21 -17.48
C ASP A 54 21.63 5.80 -17.84
N LEU A 55 20.54 5.32 -17.24
CA LEU A 55 20.02 3.96 -17.47
C LEU A 55 18.86 3.90 -18.48
N ASP A 56 18.51 5.04 -19.10
CA ASP A 56 17.39 5.19 -20.02
C ASP A 56 16.09 4.59 -19.46
N VAL A 57 15.62 5.15 -18.35
CA VAL A 57 14.37 4.73 -17.71
C VAL A 57 13.50 5.93 -17.41
N SER A 58 12.17 5.73 -17.48
CA SER A 58 11.22 6.78 -17.14
C SER A 58 11.40 7.24 -15.68
N LEU A 59 11.73 8.52 -15.49
CA LEU A 59 11.86 9.11 -14.16
C LEU A 59 10.59 8.90 -13.33
N SER A 60 9.40 9.05 -13.92
CA SER A 60 8.14 8.89 -13.17
C SER A 60 7.88 7.44 -12.73
N GLN A 61 8.31 6.45 -13.52
CA GLN A 61 8.24 5.04 -13.12
C GLN A 61 9.26 4.75 -12.03
N MET A 62 10.51 5.18 -12.20
CA MET A 62 11.56 5.03 -11.19
C MET A 62 11.15 5.64 -9.86
N SER A 63 10.69 6.89 -9.85
CA SER A 63 10.28 7.58 -8.62
C SER A 63 9.19 6.80 -7.88
N ARG A 64 8.22 6.21 -8.61
CA ARG A 64 7.18 5.36 -8.01
C ARG A 64 7.76 4.07 -7.42
N MET A 65 8.68 3.41 -8.13
CA MET A 65 9.35 2.20 -7.64
C MET A 65 10.16 2.48 -6.37
N VAL A 66 10.98 3.54 -6.37
CA VAL A 66 11.78 3.96 -5.21
C VAL A 66 10.87 4.33 -4.05
N ALA A 67 9.80 5.08 -4.29
CA ALA A 67 8.85 5.46 -3.25
C ALA A 67 8.13 4.26 -2.63
N THR A 68 7.89 3.20 -3.42
CA THR A 68 7.32 1.94 -2.94
C THR A 68 8.34 1.17 -2.12
N ALA A 69 9.60 1.09 -2.58
CA ALA A 69 10.69 0.40 -1.88
C ALA A 69 11.08 1.07 -0.54
N ARG A 70 10.61 2.28 -0.27
CA ARG A 70 10.77 2.98 1.02
C ARG A 70 9.70 2.64 2.06
N LEU A 71 8.70 1.83 1.69
CA LEU A 71 7.73 1.35 2.68
C LEU A 71 8.44 0.51 3.76
N PRO A 72 7.86 0.41 4.96
CA PRO A 72 8.45 -0.38 6.04
C PRO A 72 8.68 -1.82 5.60
N GLU A 73 9.82 -2.41 5.97
CA GLU A 73 10.19 -3.76 5.50
C GLU A 73 9.15 -4.82 5.90
N ALA A 74 8.51 -4.65 7.06
CA ALA A 74 7.40 -5.52 7.49
C ALA A 74 6.24 -5.54 6.47
N VAL A 75 5.93 -4.40 5.84
CA VAL A 75 4.92 -4.31 4.78
C VAL A 75 5.44 -4.93 3.49
N LEU A 76 6.69 -4.67 3.12
CA LEU A 76 7.29 -5.20 1.90
C LEU A 76 7.38 -6.72 1.89
N ARG A 77 7.64 -7.35 3.06
CA ARG A 77 7.70 -8.81 3.20
C ARG A 77 6.40 -9.52 2.82
N LEU A 78 5.25 -8.86 2.99
CA LEU A 78 3.94 -9.42 2.63
C LEU A 78 3.79 -9.68 1.13
N PHE A 79 4.64 -9.07 0.31
CA PHE A 79 4.59 -9.16 -1.15
C PHE A 79 5.79 -9.90 -1.74
N ILE A 80 6.60 -10.58 -0.92
CA ILE A 80 7.68 -11.42 -1.43
C ILE A 80 7.06 -12.57 -2.22
N GLY A 81 7.49 -12.74 -3.47
CA GLY A 81 6.98 -13.80 -4.35
C GLY A 81 5.63 -13.49 -5.01
N GLN A 82 4.98 -12.36 -4.66
CA GLN A 82 3.75 -11.92 -5.31
C GLN A 82 4.00 -10.69 -6.20
N PRO A 83 3.44 -10.65 -7.43
CA PRO A 83 3.58 -9.48 -8.28
C PRO A 83 2.74 -8.33 -7.72
N LEU A 84 3.40 -7.20 -7.44
CA LEU A 84 2.74 -5.96 -7.02
C LEU A 84 2.60 -5.02 -8.22
N SER A 85 1.37 -4.65 -8.57
CA SER A 85 1.10 -3.64 -9.60
C SER A 85 1.38 -2.23 -9.11
N PHE A 86 1.54 -1.28 -10.04
CA PHE A 86 1.69 0.14 -9.68
C PHE A 86 0.49 0.70 -8.90
N ARG A 87 -0.73 0.23 -9.20
CA ARG A 87 -1.95 0.68 -8.52
C ARG A 87 -1.99 0.22 -7.07
N GLU A 88 -1.58 -1.02 -6.82
CA GLU A 88 -1.49 -1.60 -5.48
C GLU A 88 -0.38 -0.92 -4.67
N ALA A 89 0.79 -0.72 -5.27
CA ALA A 89 1.90 0.01 -4.66
C ALA A 89 1.52 1.43 -4.23
N ASP A 90 0.80 2.15 -5.10
CA ASP A 90 0.30 3.50 -4.81
C ASP A 90 -0.76 3.50 -3.69
N THR A 91 -1.59 2.46 -3.63
CA THR A 91 -2.56 2.26 -2.55
C THR A 91 -1.86 2.00 -1.21
N LEU A 92 -0.83 1.14 -1.18
CA LEU A 92 -0.03 0.91 0.03
C LEU A 92 0.66 2.18 0.51
N ARG A 93 1.20 2.99 -0.41
CA ARG A 93 1.81 4.27 -0.09
C ARG A 93 0.83 5.24 0.56
N ARG A 94 -0.38 5.35 0.02
CA ARG A 94 -1.45 6.16 0.60
C ARG A 94 -1.83 5.67 2.00
N LEU A 95 -2.04 4.36 2.15
CA LEU A 95 -2.37 3.76 3.44
C LEU A 95 -1.27 4.02 4.48
N SER A 96 0.00 3.85 4.11
CA SER A 96 1.14 4.11 4.98
C SER A 96 1.21 5.59 5.39
N ALA A 97 0.97 6.51 4.46
CA ALA A 97 0.93 7.95 4.75
C ALA A 97 -0.26 8.36 5.66
N GLN A 98 -1.40 7.67 5.54
CA GLN A 98 -2.61 7.96 6.33
C GLN A 98 -2.53 7.39 7.75
N LEU A 99 -2.05 6.15 7.89
CA LEU A 99 -1.99 5.44 9.18
C LEU A 99 -0.73 5.78 9.97
N GLY A 100 0.34 6.18 9.26
CA GLY A 100 1.68 6.26 9.82
C GLY A 100 2.37 4.90 9.87
N GLU A 101 3.70 4.94 9.96
CA GLU A 101 4.56 3.76 9.92
C GLU A 101 4.28 2.78 11.06
N THR A 102 4.10 3.27 12.28
CA THR A 102 3.86 2.40 13.46
C THR A 102 2.59 1.57 13.30
N GLU A 103 1.48 2.17 12.86
CA GLU A 103 0.21 1.47 12.75
C GLU A 103 0.18 0.51 11.57
N ILE A 104 0.72 0.90 10.41
CA ILE A 104 0.75 -0.01 9.25
C ILE A 104 1.64 -1.24 9.54
N VAL A 105 2.75 -1.06 10.26
CA VAL A 105 3.62 -2.17 10.70
C VAL A 105 2.90 -3.04 11.74
N ARG A 106 2.21 -2.45 12.71
CA ARG A 106 1.41 -3.24 13.68
C ARG A 106 0.40 -4.13 12.97
N ARG A 107 -0.26 -3.61 11.94
CA ARG A 107 -1.29 -4.35 11.18
C ARG A 107 -0.75 -5.52 10.37
N THR A 108 0.53 -5.52 9.99
CA THR A 108 1.12 -6.66 9.26
C THR A 108 1.11 -7.94 10.10
N GLN A 109 1.05 -7.84 11.44
CA GLN A 109 1.01 -8.99 12.35
C GLN A 109 -0.28 -9.82 12.21
N TYR A 110 -1.34 -9.24 11.64
CA TYR A 110 -2.60 -9.93 11.40
C TYR A 110 -2.66 -10.62 10.04
N VAL A 111 -1.64 -10.47 9.20
CA VAL A 111 -1.57 -11.07 7.87
C VAL A 111 -0.89 -12.43 7.98
N SER A 112 -1.60 -13.50 7.63
CA SER A 112 -1.01 -14.84 7.50
C SER A 112 -0.33 -15.03 6.14
N GLU A 113 0.61 -15.96 6.05
CA GLU A 113 1.34 -16.26 4.80
C GLU A 113 0.42 -16.72 3.67
N ASP A 114 -0.71 -17.37 4.00
CA ASP A 114 -1.69 -17.86 3.03
C ASP A 114 -2.73 -16.81 2.60
N CYS A 115 -2.62 -15.57 3.08
CA CYS A 115 -3.56 -14.51 2.70
C CYS A 115 -3.51 -14.21 1.19
N SER A 116 -4.70 -14.07 0.59
CA SER A 116 -4.78 -13.48 -0.74
C SER A 116 -4.37 -12.01 -0.71
N LEU A 117 -3.92 -11.47 -1.83
CA LEU A 117 -3.57 -10.05 -1.94
C LEU A 117 -4.72 -9.13 -1.50
N GLU A 118 -5.96 -9.50 -1.82
CA GLU A 118 -7.17 -8.77 -1.40
C GLU A 118 -7.31 -8.76 0.13
N ASP A 119 -7.02 -9.89 0.79
CA ASP A 119 -7.03 -9.99 2.25
C ASP A 119 -5.91 -9.18 2.89
N VAL A 120 -4.70 -9.18 2.31
CA VAL A 120 -3.60 -8.33 2.76
C VAL A 120 -4.04 -6.86 2.77
N PHE A 121 -4.59 -6.36 1.67
CA PHE A 121 -5.08 -4.97 1.60
C PHE A 121 -6.22 -4.70 2.57
N ALA A 122 -7.16 -5.64 2.73
CA ALA A 122 -8.26 -5.49 3.68
C ALA A 122 -7.73 -5.40 5.13
N ILE A 123 -6.80 -6.27 5.52
CA ILE A 123 -6.20 -6.30 6.85
C ILE A 123 -5.41 -5.03 7.12
N LEU A 124 -4.58 -4.57 6.17
CA LEU A 124 -3.83 -3.33 6.33
C LEU A 124 -4.75 -2.10 6.44
N THR A 125 -5.92 -2.14 5.79
CA THR A 125 -6.89 -1.04 5.82
C THR A 125 -7.75 -1.04 7.09
N ILE A 126 -8.20 -2.21 7.55
CA ILE A 126 -9.18 -2.36 8.63
C ILE A 126 -8.49 -2.62 9.98
N GLY A 127 -7.32 -3.25 9.97
CA GLY A 127 -6.51 -3.53 11.15
C GLY A 127 -6.81 -4.84 11.87
N HIS A 128 -7.63 -5.72 11.27
CA HIS A 128 -7.88 -7.07 11.77
C HIS A 128 -8.17 -8.04 10.61
N PRO A 129 -8.01 -9.36 10.80
CA PRO A 129 -8.42 -10.37 9.83
C PRO A 129 -9.88 -10.19 9.47
N LYS A 130 -10.20 -10.26 8.18
CA LYS A 130 -11.60 -10.27 7.73
C LYS A 130 -12.13 -11.68 7.96
N GLU A 131 -12.94 -11.89 9.00
CA GLU A 131 -13.78 -13.09 9.08
C GLU A 131 -14.77 -13.07 7.91
N ARG A 132 -14.37 -13.64 6.77
CA ARG A 132 -15.26 -13.76 5.62
C ARG A 132 -16.29 -14.85 5.92
N LYS A 133 -17.40 -14.47 6.57
CA LYS A 133 -18.63 -15.31 6.66
C LYS A 133 -19.38 -15.34 5.33
N GLY A 134 -18.67 -15.37 4.20
CA GLY A 134 -19.21 -15.41 2.83
C GLY A 134 -19.82 -14.11 2.30
N VAL A 135 -19.77 -13.00 3.04
CA VAL A 135 -20.37 -11.71 2.60
C VAL A 135 -19.39 -10.90 1.73
N ARG A 136 -19.81 -10.49 0.52
CA ARG A 136 -19.03 -9.68 -0.42
C ARG A 136 -19.80 -8.43 -0.85
N LEU A 137 -19.20 -7.25 -0.70
CA LEU A 137 -19.71 -6.00 -1.26
C LEU A 137 -18.83 -5.59 -2.43
N SER A 138 -19.42 -5.25 -3.58
CA SER A 138 -18.70 -4.88 -4.80
C SER A 138 -19.36 -3.70 -5.52
N LEU A 139 -18.56 -2.85 -6.17
CA LEU A 139 -19.04 -1.82 -7.09
C LEU A 139 -19.27 -2.48 -8.46
N VAL A 140 -20.48 -2.39 -8.99
CA VAL A 140 -20.77 -2.94 -10.31
C VAL A 140 -20.26 -1.98 -11.38
N HIS A 141 -19.33 -2.45 -12.21
CA HIS A 141 -18.69 -1.63 -13.23
C HIS A 141 -19.71 -1.09 -14.24
N GLY A 142 -19.68 0.22 -14.50
CA GLY A 142 -20.62 0.89 -15.40
C GLY A 142 -21.99 1.20 -14.80
N GLN A 143 -22.26 0.82 -13.55
CA GLN A 143 -23.52 1.06 -12.86
C GLN A 143 -23.30 1.84 -11.56
N LYS A 144 -24.31 2.61 -11.15
CA LYS A 144 -24.26 3.44 -9.93
C LYS A 144 -24.83 2.73 -8.69
N TYR A 145 -24.53 1.44 -8.54
CA TYR A 145 -24.98 0.69 -7.36
C TYR A 145 -23.91 -0.27 -6.83
N LEU A 146 -24.04 -0.58 -5.54
CA LEU A 146 -23.26 -1.59 -4.84
C LEU A 146 -24.01 -2.93 -4.88
N ARG A 147 -23.30 -4.01 -5.17
CA ARG A 147 -23.80 -5.38 -5.09
C ARG A 147 -23.32 -6.03 -3.80
N LEU A 148 -24.25 -6.56 -3.02
CA LEU A 148 -24.00 -7.32 -1.80
C LEU A 148 -24.34 -8.80 -2.05
N ASP A 149 -23.33 -9.65 -2.13
CA ASP A 149 -23.48 -11.11 -2.16
C ASP A 149 -23.36 -11.68 -0.75
N VAL A 150 -24.30 -12.54 -0.36
CA VAL A 150 -24.36 -13.16 0.98
C VAL A 150 -24.66 -14.65 0.85
N PRO A 151 -24.08 -15.52 1.68
CA PRO A 151 -24.26 -16.97 1.54
C PRO A 151 -25.62 -17.45 2.06
N ASN A 152 -26.24 -16.69 2.97
CA ASN A 152 -27.57 -16.97 3.50
C ASN A 152 -28.40 -15.69 3.44
N PHE A 153 -29.10 -15.50 2.32
CA PHE A 153 -29.93 -14.33 2.08
C PHE A 153 -30.99 -14.14 3.17
N GLU A 154 -31.61 -15.23 3.65
CA GLU A 154 -32.69 -15.17 4.63
C GLU A 154 -32.28 -14.48 5.93
N GLN A 155 -31.06 -14.74 6.42
CA GLN A 155 -30.52 -14.11 7.63
C GLN A 155 -30.26 -12.60 7.46
N VAL A 156 -29.96 -12.18 6.24
CA VAL A 156 -29.65 -10.79 5.89
C VAL A 156 -30.92 -10.03 5.57
N ALA A 157 -31.87 -10.66 4.88
CA ALA A 157 -33.18 -10.14 4.54
C ALA A 157 -33.92 -9.61 5.77
N THR A 158 -33.88 -10.37 6.89
CA THR A 158 -34.51 -9.95 8.15
C THR A 158 -33.89 -8.69 8.76
N ARG A 159 -32.69 -8.30 8.34
CA ARG A 159 -31.89 -7.19 8.89
C ARG A 159 -31.64 -6.08 7.86
N VAL A 160 -32.34 -6.09 6.71
CA VAL A 160 -32.14 -5.10 5.63
C VAL A 160 -32.31 -3.67 6.12
N ALA A 161 -33.32 -3.40 6.95
CA ALA A 161 -33.53 -2.07 7.53
C ALA A 161 -32.34 -1.60 8.39
N HIS A 162 -31.67 -2.52 9.09
CA HIS A 162 -30.49 -2.18 9.87
C HIS A 162 -29.26 -1.94 8.97
N LEU A 163 -29.12 -2.69 7.87
CA LEU A 163 -28.09 -2.40 6.86
C LEU A 163 -28.28 -1.01 6.23
N GLU A 164 -29.52 -0.64 5.92
CA GLU A 164 -29.86 0.70 5.44
C GLU A 164 -29.47 1.78 6.45
N GLN A 165 -29.77 1.59 7.74
CA GLN A 165 -29.36 2.52 8.79
C GLN A 165 -27.84 2.69 8.86
N ILE A 166 -27.06 1.60 8.81
CA ILE A 166 -25.60 1.66 8.83
C ILE A 166 -25.07 2.42 7.61
N LEU A 167 -25.61 2.15 6.41
CA LEU A 167 -25.20 2.84 5.19
C LEU A 167 -25.51 4.35 5.28
N ASN A 168 -26.69 4.71 5.78
CA ASN A 168 -27.05 6.11 5.99
C ASN A 168 -26.13 6.80 7.01
N LEU A 169 -25.76 6.11 8.10
CA LEU A 169 -24.80 6.64 9.07
C LEU A 169 -23.44 6.94 8.43
N LEU A 170 -22.93 6.02 7.60
CA LEU A 170 -21.66 6.22 6.87
C LEU A 170 -21.71 7.41 5.89
N LEU A 171 -22.87 7.67 5.29
CA LEU A 171 -23.07 8.81 4.40
C LEU A 171 -23.16 10.13 5.19
N THR A 172 -23.86 10.14 6.33
CA THR A 172 -23.96 11.33 7.18
C THR A 172 -22.62 11.75 7.79
N THR A 173 -21.67 10.84 7.99
CA THR A 173 -20.30 11.19 8.42
C THR A 173 -19.46 11.90 7.36
N SER A 174 -19.87 11.91 6.07
CA SER A 174 -19.14 12.61 5.01
C SER A 174 -19.65 14.03 4.70
N ASP A 175 -20.81 14.42 5.23
CA ASP A 175 -21.41 15.75 4.98
C ASP A 175 -21.02 16.82 6.01
N GLY A 176 -20.10 16.52 6.93
CA GLY A 176 -19.73 17.40 8.04
C GLY A 176 -18.24 17.72 8.09
N LYS A 177 -17.88 18.89 7.59
CA LYS A 177 -16.66 19.64 7.92
C LYS A 177 -16.57 19.83 9.44
N ASP A 178 -15.93 18.91 10.17
CA ASP A 178 -15.20 19.10 11.43
C ASP A 178 -14.86 17.74 12.07
N TRP A 179 -13.61 17.31 11.93
CA TRP A 179 -13.02 16.32 12.83
C TRP A 179 -11.73 16.89 13.43
N MET A 180 -11.89 17.95 14.23
CA MET A 180 -10.97 18.22 15.31
C MET A 180 -11.81 18.42 16.56
N PRO A 181 -11.55 17.73 17.68
CA PRO A 181 -11.99 18.28 18.95
C PRO A 181 -11.19 19.57 19.17
N ALA A 182 -11.88 20.70 19.23
CA ALA A 182 -11.29 21.97 19.63
C ALA A 182 -10.57 21.78 20.97
N MET A 183 -9.25 21.97 20.98
CA MET A 183 -8.50 22.03 22.23
C MET A 183 -8.97 23.26 23.01
N PRO A 184 -9.32 23.13 24.31
CA PRO A 184 -9.60 24.29 25.13
C PRO A 184 -8.27 25.03 25.37
N LEU A 185 -8.12 26.18 24.71
CA LEU A 185 -7.17 27.21 25.11
C LEU A 185 -7.61 27.75 26.48
N THR A 186 -7.19 27.08 27.55
CA THR A 186 -7.25 27.66 28.89
C THR A 186 -6.09 28.64 29.04
N GLY A 187 -6.33 29.85 28.56
CA GLY A 187 -5.63 31.02 29.07
C GLY A 187 -6.11 31.28 30.51
N LYS A 188 -5.21 31.12 31.48
CA LYS A 188 -5.26 31.89 32.72
C LYS A 188 -4.09 32.87 32.71
N ARG A 189 -4.44 34.13 32.44
CA ARG A 189 -3.72 35.33 32.90
C ARG A 189 -4.43 35.83 34.16
N GLY A 190 -3.65 36.27 35.14
CA GLY A 190 -4.07 36.82 36.45
C GLY A 190 -3.63 35.86 37.56
N VAL A 191 -2.60 36.15 38.36
CA VAL A 191 -2.14 37.43 38.95
C VAL A 191 -0.62 37.57 38.80
#